data_AF-A0A5C7I8B6-F1
#
_entry.id   AF-A0A5C7I8B6-F1
#
_cell.length_a   1.000
_cell.length_b   1.000
_cell.length_c   1.000
_cell.angle_alpha   90.00
_cell.angle_beta   90.00
_cell.angle_gamma   90.00
#
_symmetry.space_group_name_H-M   'P 1'
#
loop_
_entity.id
_entity.type
_entity.pdbx_description
1 polymer ?
#
loop_
_entity_poly.entity_id
_entity_poly.type
_entity_poly.pdbx_seq_one_letter_code
_entity_poly.pdbx_strand_id
1 'polypeptide(L)'
;MDSHFQRHVLIQMTIFFFLFIHSLPSTNANLIDDACNVFKDPRSCISALKQDPKIISAPDFKTLAKNAVRFAISNSTDSKNFIQDMAQKSTEPTLKKALESCLSERGYGYVIRDFKIVLREIDEDPESASYDAMVAQDGAQYCEETLASSGLKVDSVTTRNDYVKLYSIVCSAVMDKI
;
A
#
# COMPACT_ATOMS: atom_id res chain seq x y z
N MET A 1 19.30 0.01 -60.53
CA MET A 1 19.02 -0.60 -59.22
C MET A 1 17.61 -1.15 -59.30
N ASP A 2 17.45 -2.46 -59.17
CA ASP A 2 16.21 -3.15 -59.57
C ASP A 2 15.02 -2.77 -58.67
N SER A 3 13.89 -2.45 -59.29
CA SER A 3 12.63 -2.11 -58.59
C SER A 3 12.16 -3.26 -57.68
N HIS A 4 12.49 -4.49 -58.04
CA HIS A 4 12.23 -5.68 -57.24
C HIS A 4 13.09 -5.70 -55.96
N PHE A 5 14.36 -5.31 -56.06
CA PHE A 5 15.29 -5.24 -54.92
C PHE A 5 14.90 -4.16 -53.90
N GLN A 6 14.48 -2.98 -54.36
CA GLN A 6 14.02 -1.89 -53.49
C GLN A 6 12.76 -2.27 -52.70
N ARG A 7 11.82 -2.99 -53.33
CA ARG A 7 10.58 -3.45 -52.69
C ARG A 7 10.85 -4.47 -51.60
N HIS A 8 11.80 -5.40 -51.80
CA HIS A 8 12.20 -6.37 -50.78
C HIS A 8 12.90 -5.72 -49.58
N VAL A 9 13.76 -4.73 -49.81
CA VAL A 9 14.45 -3.99 -48.73
C VAL A 9 13.44 -3.18 -47.89
N LEU A 10 12.46 -2.54 -48.52
CA LEU A 10 11.39 -1.80 -47.83
C LEU A 10 10.49 -2.72 -46.97
N ILE A 11 10.17 -3.92 -47.48
CA ILE A 11 9.39 -4.92 -46.75
C ILE A 11 10.19 -5.46 -45.53
N GLN A 12 11.49 -5.72 -45.69
CA GLN A 12 12.31 -6.19 -44.58
C GLN A 12 12.51 -5.13 -43.50
N MET A 13 12.68 -3.85 -43.88
CA MET A 13 12.77 -2.73 -42.94
C MET A 13 11.48 -2.51 -42.13
N THR A 14 10.30 -2.70 -42.75
CA THR A 14 9.02 -2.60 -42.03
C THR A 14 8.82 -3.75 -41.04
N ILE A 15 9.17 -4.99 -41.40
CA ILE A 15 9.07 -6.15 -40.52
C ILE A 15 9.97 -5.99 -39.27
N PHE A 16 11.20 -5.48 -39.43
CA PHE A 16 12.09 -5.18 -38.29
C PHE A 16 11.55 -4.06 -37.39
N PHE A 17 10.90 -3.04 -37.94
CA PHE A 17 10.29 -1.96 -37.15
C PHE A 17 9.07 -2.45 -36.34
N PHE A 18 8.27 -3.38 -36.89
CA PHE A 18 7.17 -4.00 -36.14
C PHE A 18 7.65 -4.89 -34.98
N LEU A 19 8.80 -5.55 -35.09
CA LEU A 19 9.35 -6.37 -34.00
C LEU A 19 9.81 -5.52 -32.80
N PHE A 20 10.24 -4.28 -33.00
CA PHE A 20 10.58 -3.34 -31.93
C PHE A 20 9.36 -2.72 -31.23
N ILE A 21 8.21 -2.65 -31.91
CA ILE A 21 6.97 -2.07 -31.34
C ILE A 21 6.22 -3.10 -30.45
N HIS A 22 6.49 -4.40 -30.60
CA HIS A 22 5.81 -5.47 -29.85
C HIS A 22 6.50 -5.87 -28.54
N SER A 23 7.67 -5.34 -28.21
CA SER A 23 8.19 -5.41 -26.84
C SER A 23 7.50 -4.34 -25.98
N LEU A 24 6.19 -4.52 -25.74
CA LEU A 24 5.61 -3.94 -24.54
C LEU A 24 6.35 -4.56 -23.35
N PRO A 25 6.86 -3.77 -22.39
CA PRO A 25 7.31 -4.34 -21.13
C PRO A 25 6.12 -5.10 -20.55
N SER A 26 6.31 -6.38 -20.21
CA SER A 26 5.35 -7.15 -19.44
C SER A 26 5.04 -6.33 -18.17
N THR A 27 3.90 -5.66 -18.15
CA THR A 27 3.48 -4.85 -17.02
C THR A 27 3.42 -5.74 -15.79
N ASN A 28 3.90 -5.23 -14.65
CA ASN A 28 4.02 -5.88 -13.33
C ASN A 28 2.70 -6.37 -12.70
N ALA A 29 1.64 -6.58 -13.49
CA ALA A 29 0.39 -7.19 -13.06
C ALA A 29 0.64 -8.53 -12.35
N ASN A 30 1.63 -9.30 -12.80
CA ASN A 30 1.99 -10.58 -12.19
C ASN A 30 2.43 -10.44 -10.71
N LEU A 31 3.22 -9.42 -10.35
CA LEU A 31 3.71 -9.29 -8.97
C LEU A 31 2.58 -8.95 -7.99
N ILE A 32 1.68 -8.03 -8.38
CA ILE A 32 0.54 -7.65 -7.54
C ILE A 32 -0.42 -8.83 -7.41
N ASP A 33 -0.72 -9.53 -8.51
CA ASP A 33 -1.62 -10.67 -8.49
C ASP A 33 -1.03 -11.83 -7.66
N ASP A 34 0.27 -12.09 -7.77
CA ASP A 34 0.99 -13.11 -7.00
C ASP A 34 1.06 -12.78 -5.50
N ALA A 35 1.26 -11.52 -5.13
CA ALA A 35 1.22 -11.09 -3.73
C ALA A 35 -0.20 -11.20 -3.14
N CYS A 36 -1.22 -10.88 -3.93
CA CYS A 36 -2.60 -10.86 -3.47
C CYS A 36 -3.30 -12.23 -3.47
N ASN A 37 -2.68 -13.27 -4.03
CA ASN A 37 -3.31 -14.59 -4.15
C ASN A 37 -3.54 -15.32 -2.82
N VAL A 38 -2.90 -14.87 -1.74
CA VAL A 38 -3.09 -15.40 -0.37
C VAL A 38 -4.36 -14.87 0.30
N PHE A 39 -4.96 -13.80 -0.23
CA PHE A 39 -6.18 -13.22 0.31
C PHE A 39 -7.39 -14.05 -0.12
N LYS A 40 -8.35 -14.23 0.80
CA LYS A 40 -9.66 -14.83 0.48
C LYS A 40 -10.40 -14.04 -0.60
N ASP A 41 -10.26 -12.71 -0.59
CA ASP A 41 -10.70 -11.83 -1.67
C ASP A 41 -9.49 -11.05 -2.20
N PRO A 42 -8.82 -11.52 -3.27
CA PRO A 42 -7.68 -10.83 -3.85
C PRO A 42 -7.98 -9.40 -4.31
N ARG A 43 -9.25 -9.06 -4.59
CA ARG A 43 -9.63 -7.75 -5.14
C ARG A 43 -9.34 -6.59 -4.18
N SER A 44 -9.47 -6.80 -2.87
CA SER A 44 -9.18 -5.75 -1.89
C SER A 44 -7.69 -5.42 -1.84
N CYS A 45 -6.83 -6.43 -1.84
CA CYS A 45 -5.37 -6.29 -1.93
C CYS A 45 -4.97 -5.63 -3.27
N ILE A 46 -5.50 -6.11 -4.39
CA ILE A 46 -5.20 -5.55 -5.72
C ILE A 46 -5.62 -4.07 -5.78
N SER A 47 -6.82 -3.76 -5.29
CA SER A 47 -7.33 -2.39 -5.28
C SER A 47 -6.48 -1.49 -4.37
N ALA A 48 -6.06 -2.00 -3.21
CA ALA A 48 -5.18 -1.28 -2.29
C ALA A 48 -3.87 -0.88 -2.96
N LEU A 49 -3.20 -1.83 -3.62
CA LEU A 49 -1.92 -1.64 -4.29
C LEU A 49 -2.03 -0.75 -5.54
N LYS A 50 -3.12 -0.84 -6.30
CA LYS A 50 -3.32 -0.04 -7.52
C LYS A 50 -3.66 1.44 -7.26
N GLN A 51 -3.76 1.88 -6.01
CA GLN A 51 -3.98 3.30 -5.67
C GLN A 51 -2.75 4.18 -5.95
N ASP A 52 -1.54 3.64 -5.93
CA ASP A 52 -0.31 4.39 -6.19
C ASP A 52 0.36 3.91 -7.49
N PRO A 53 0.51 4.78 -8.51
CA PRO A 53 1.21 4.44 -9.75
C PRO A 53 2.63 3.88 -9.52
N LYS A 54 3.32 4.29 -8.45
CA LYS A 54 4.67 3.79 -8.11
C LYS A 54 4.66 2.32 -7.70
N ILE A 55 3.57 1.85 -7.08
CA ILE A 55 3.38 0.44 -6.72
C ILE A 55 3.20 -0.38 -8.01
N ILE A 56 2.40 0.12 -8.96
CA ILE A 56 2.13 -0.54 -10.25
C ILE A 56 3.41 -0.67 -11.09
N SER A 57 4.31 0.32 -11.03
CA SER A 57 5.55 0.32 -11.80
C SER A 57 6.72 -0.45 -11.16
N ALA A 58 6.52 -1.11 -10.00
CA ALA A 58 7.60 -1.78 -9.29
C ALA A 58 8.18 -2.97 -10.09
N PRO A 59 9.50 -3.05 -10.34
CA PRO A 59 10.12 -4.09 -11.18
C PRO A 59 10.32 -5.45 -10.49
N ASP A 60 10.24 -5.48 -9.16
CA ASP A 60 10.46 -6.67 -8.33
C ASP A 60 9.68 -6.58 -7.01
N PHE A 61 9.57 -7.70 -6.28
CA PHE A 61 8.86 -7.76 -4.99
C PHE A 61 9.47 -6.84 -3.94
N LYS A 62 10.80 -6.65 -3.94
CA LYS A 62 11.47 -5.75 -2.99
C LYS A 62 11.07 -4.29 -3.19
N THR A 63 11.05 -3.83 -4.42
CA THR A 63 10.60 -2.49 -4.77
C THR A 63 9.10 -2.34 -4.53
N LEU A 64 8.32 -3.39 -4.82
CA LEU A 64 6.89 -3.43 -4.53
C LEU A 64 6.62 -3.28 -3.03
N ALA A 65 7.32 -4.02 -2.16
CA ALA A 65 7.21 -3.93 -0.71
C ALA A 65 7.55 -2.52 -0.20
N LYS A 66 8.68 -1.96 -0.62
CA LYS A 66 9.08 -0.60 -0.21
C LYS A 66 8.06 0.45 -0.65
N ASN A 67 7.47 0.32 -1.83
CA ASN A 67 6.45 1.24 -2.31
C ASN A 67 5.12 1.06 -1.56
N ALA A 68 4.70 -0.18 -1.29
CA ALA A 68 3.51 -0.48 -0.49
C ALA A 68 3.63 0.09 0.94
N VAL A 69 4.77 -0.10 1.60
CA VAL A 69 5.01 0.43 2.96
C VAL A 69 5.06 1.96 2.97
N ARG A 70 5.70 2.60 1.97
CA ARG A 70 5.67 4.06 1.84
C ARG A 70 4.25 4.60 1.66
N PHE A 71 3.44 3.90 0.86
CA PHE A 71 2.04 4.24 0.68
C PHE A 71 1.26 4.09 1.99
N ALA A 72 1.48 3.00 2.75
CA ALA A 72 0.89 2.80 4.07
C ALA A 72 1.27 3.90 5.07
N ILE A 73 2.54 4.34 5.08
CA ILE A 73 2.99 5.49 5.89
C ILE A 73 2.25 6.76 5.50
N SER A 74 2.14 7.06 4.19
CA SER A 74 1.45 8.25 3.70
C SER A 74 -0.02 8.23 4.10
N ASN A 75 -0.73 7.13 3.84
CA ASN A 75 -2.15 7.02 4.15
C ASN A 75 -2.41 7.07 5.67
N SER A 76 -1.55 6.45 6.48
CA SER A 76 -1.63 6.52 7.94
C SER A 76 -1.38 7.94 8.47
N THR A 77 -0.46 8.67 7.83
CA THR A 77 -0.20 10.08 8.14
C THR A 77 -1.40 10.96 7.80
N ASP A 78 -2.00 10.76 6.62
CA ASP A 78 -3.20 11.49 6.21
C ASP A 78 -4.39 11.19 7.12
N SER A 79 -4.52 9.93 7.56
CA SER A 79 -5.55 9.51 8.51
C SER A 79 -5.34 10.12 9.90
N LYS A 80 -4.09 10.17 10.38
CA LYS A 80 -3.73 10.88 11.62
C LYS A 80 -4.11 12.36 11.54
N ASN A 81 -3.77 13.03 10.44
CA ASN A 81 -4.09 14.45 10.24
C ASN A 81 -5.62 14.67 10.19
N PHE A 82 -6.36 13.81 9.50
CA PHE A 82 -7.82 13.87 9.46
C PHE A 82 -8.45 13.74 10.86
N ILE A 83 -7.98 12.78 11.66
CA ILE A 83 -8.46 12.55 13.03
C ILE A 83 -8.09 13.75 13.92
N GLN A 84 -6.90 14.33 13.72
CA GLN A 84 -6.46 15.51 14.44
C GLN A 84 -7.34 16.72 14.16
N ASP A 85 -7.65 16.98 12.89
CA ASP A 85 -8.57 18.05 12.50
C ASP A 85 -9.96 17.85 13.11
N MET A 86 -10.45 16.62 13.13
CA MET A 86 -11.73 16.27 13.75
C MET A 86 -11.71 16.53 15.27
N ALA A 87 -10.64 16.11 15.95
CA ALA A 87 -10.48 16.32 17.39
C ALA A 87 -10.44 17.81 17.74
N GLN A 88 -9.73 18.62 16.95
CA GLN A 88 -9.63 20.07 17.15
C GLN A 88 -10.96 20.79 16.97
N LYS A 89 -11.81 20.31 16.05
CA LYS A 89 -13.13 20.90 15.76
C LYS A 89 -14.24 20.38 16.69
N SER A 90 -14.00 19.28 17.40
CA SER A 90 -15.01 18.68 18.28
C SER A 90 -15.28 19.52 19.51
N THR A 91 -16.53 19.90 19.72
CA THR A 91 -17.02 20.50 20.97
C THR A 91 -17.41 19.47 22.01
N GLU A 92 -17.64 18.22 21.60
CA GLU A 92 -17.98 17.10 22.48
C GLU A 92 -16.73 16.59 23.21
N PRO A 93 -16.64 16.71 24.55
CA PRO A 93 -15.41 16.39 25.28
C PRO A 93 -15.03 14.90 25.21
N THR A 94 -16.03 14.02 25.27
CA THR A 94 -15.82 12.56 25.18
C THR A 94 -15.27 12.17 23.81
N LEU A 95 -15.84 12.70 22.73
CA LEU A 95 -15.37 12.47 21.37
C LEU A 95 -13.96 13.03 21.18
N LYS A 96 -13.72 14.27 21.61
CA LYS A 96 -12.39 14.89 21.51
C LYS A 96 -11.32 14.05 22.19
N LYS A 97 -11.57 13.61 23.43
CA LYS A 97 -10.63 12.78 24.19
C LYS A 97 -10.37 11.43 23.52
N ALA A 98 -11.40 10.77 22.99
CA ALA A 98 -11.24 9.50 22.30
C ALA A 98 -10.44 9.65 20.99
N LEU A 99 -10.68 10.72 20.23
CA LEU A 99 -9.89 11.04 19.03
C LEU A 99 -8.43 11.39 19.39
N GLU A 100 -8.19 12.13 20.47
CA GLU A 100 -6.81 12.40 20.96
C GLU A 100 -6.08 11.11 21.34
N SER A 101 -6.75 10.14 21.94
CA SER A 101 -6.19 8.81 22.19
C SER A 101 -5.84 8.08 20.89
N CYS A 102 -6.69 8.16 19.86
CA CYS A 102 -6.36 7.62 18.53
C CYS A 102 -5.09 8.24 17.93
N LEU A 103 -4.72 9.48 18.27
CA LEU A 103 -3.53 10.15 17.74
C LEU A 103 -2.23 9.78 18.48
N SER A 104 -2.35 9.14 19.64
CA SER A 104 -1.25 8.85 20.56
C SER A 104 -0.22 7.86 20.01
N GLU A 105 0.87 7.66 20.76
CA GLU A 105 1.89 6.64 20.50
C GLU A 105 1.41 5.18 20.60
N ARG A 106 0.16 4.97 21.06
CA ARG A 106 -0.54 3.69 21.02
C ARG A 106 -1.55 3.59 19.87
N GLY A 107 -1.90 4.71 19.23
CA GLY A 107 -2.81 4.79 18.08
C GLY A 107 -2.03 5.03 16.78
N TYR A 108 -2.38 6.06 16.01
CA TYR A 108 -1.72 6.39 14.75
C TYR A 108 -0.23 6.78 14.91
N GLY A 109 0.22 7.22 16.10
CA GLY A 109 1.65 7.33 16.38
C GLY A 109 2.36 5.98 16.31
N TYR A 110 1.72 4.93 16.83
CA TYR A 110 2.18 3.54 16.74
C TYR A 110 2.28 3.08 15.27
N VAL A 111 1.16 3.16 14.54
CA VAL A 111 1.05 2.72 13.14
C VAL A 111 2.17 3.29 12.26
N ILE A 112 2.37 4.62 12.33
CA ILE A 112 3.36 5.31 11.49
C ILE A 112 4.79 4.91 11.87
N ARG A 113 5.05 4.72 13.17
CA ARG A 113 6.38 4.35 13.66
C ARG A 113 6.73 2.93 13.23
N ASP A 114 5.81 1.98 13.36
CA ASP A 114 6.02 0.59 12.99
C ASP A 114 6.21 0.44 11.47
N PHE A 115 5.39 1.07 10.62
CA PHE A 115 5.66 1.04 9.18
C PHE A 115 7.01 1.67 8.78
N LYS A 116 7.52 2.65 9.54
CA LYS A 116 8.88 3.18 9.32
C LYS A 116 9.97 2.21 9.76
N ILE A 117 9.73 1.38 10.77
CA ILE A 117 10.62 0.29 11.17
C ILE A 117 10.67 -0.74 10.04
N VAL A 118 9.51 -1.25 9.62
CA VAL A 118 9.35 -2.16 8.48
C VAL A 118 10.15 -1.67 7.26
N LEU A 119 9.99 -0.39 6.87
CA LEU A 119 10.68 0.15 5.70
C LEU A 119 12.22 0.06 5.79
N ARG A 120 12.79 0.13 7.00
CA ARG A 120 14.23 0.01 7.23
C ARG A 120 14.67 -1.46 7.22
N GLU A 121 13.83 -2.37 7.70
CA GLU A 121 14.17 -3.78 7.87
C GLU A 121 14.00 -4.61 6.61
N ILE A 122 13.21 -4.18 5.62
CA ILE A 122 12.99 -4.91 4.34
C ILE A 122 14.30 -5.38 3.66
N ASP A 123 15.40 -4.64 3.80
CA ASP A 123 16.68 -5.03 3.20
C ASP A 123 17.52 -5.97 4.06
N GLU A 124 17.29 -5.99 5.37
CA GLU A 124 18.12 -6.68 6.37
C GLU A 124 17.47 -8.00 6.81
N ASP A 125 16.17 -7.95 7.14
CA ASP A 125 15.38 -9.06 7.66
C ASP A 125 13.91 -8.93 7.19
N PRO A 126 13.59 -9.42 5.98
CA PRO A 126 12.22 -9.37 5.45
C PRO A 126 11.20 -10.14 6.29
N GLU A 127 11.62 -11.17 7.03
CA GLU A 127 10.73 -11.97 7.89
C GLU A 127 10.29 -11.15 9.10
N SER A 128 11.24 -10.53 9.79
CA SER A 128 10.94 -9.58 10.89
C SER A 128 10.13 -8.39 10.38
N ALA A 129 10.48 -7.84 9.21
CA ALA A 129 9.72 -6.74 8.60
C ALA A 129 8.26 -7.14 8.27
N SER A 130 8.03 -8.37 7.80
CA SER A 130 6.67 -8.90 7.55
C SER A 130 5.86 -9.00 8.84
N TYR A 131 6.47 -9.52 9.91
CA TYR A 131 5.85 -9.57 11.23
C TYR A 131 5.50 -8.17 11.76
N ASP A 132 6.44 -7.23 11.69
CA ASP A 132 6.22 -5.85 12.16
C ASP A 132 5.14 -5.13 11.35
N ALA A 133 5.00 -5.40 10.04
CA ALA A 133 3.90 -4.87 9.24
C ALA A 133 2.54 -5.39 9.72
N MET A 134 2.45 -6.66 10.13
CA MET A 134 1.24 -7.21 10.73
C MET A 134 0.92 -6.55 12.06
N VAL A 135 1.92 -6.29 12.90
CA VAL A 135 1.76 -5.64 14.22
C VAL A 135 1.31 -4.18 14.09
N ALA A 136 1.68 -3.47 13.02
CA ALA A 136 1.30 -2.07 12.83
C ALA A 136 -0.22 -1.80 12.93
N GLN A 137 -1.06 -2.79 12.63
CA GLN A 137 -2.53 -2.65 12.72
C GLN A 137 -3.05 -2.52 14.15
N ASP A 138 -2.27 -2.90 15.16
CA ASP A 138 -2.65 -2.81 16.59
C ASP A 138 -2.95 -1.37 16.98
N GLY A 139 -2.26 -0.39 16.38
CA GLY A 139 -2.56 1.03 16.62
C GLY A 139 -3.95 1.46 16.09
N ALA A 140 -4.38 0.90 14.95
CA ALA A 140 -5.73 1.14 14.44
C ALA A 140 -6.79 0.41 15.26
N GLN A 141 -6.50 -0.81 15.73
CA GLN A 141 -7.35 -1.55 16.65
C GLN A 141 -7.52 -0.80 17.98
N TYR A 142 -6.44 -0.29 18.57
CA TYR A 142 -6.48 0.52 19.78
C TYR A 142 -7.40 1.75 19.62
N CYS A 143 -7.37 2.40 18.45
CA CYS A 143 -8.27 3.52 18.17
C CYS A 143 -9.74 3.10 18.13
N GLU A 144 -10.07 1.99 17.44
CA GLU A 144 -11.44 1.43 17.43
C GLU A 144 -11.93 1.10 18.85
N GLU A 145 -11.10 0.42 19.64
CA GLU A 145 -11.43 0.03 21.02
C GLU A 145 -11.63 1.24 21.92
N THR A 146 -10.83 2.30 21.73
CA THR A 146 -10.97 3.53 22.51
C THR A 146 -12.27 4.28 22.18
N LEU A 147 -12.65 4.34 20.91
CA LEU A 147 -13.95 4.90 20.50
C LEU A 147 -15.09 4.06 21.06
N ALA A 148 -15.05 2.74 20.87
CA ALA A 148 -16.09 1.83 21.31
C ALA A 148 -16.28 1.83 22.84
N SER A 149 -15.20 1.81 23.62
CA SER A 149 -15.25 1.89 25.09
C SER A 149 -15.78 3.23 25.61
N SER A 150 -15.72 4.28 24.78
CA SER A 150 -16.34 5.58 25.05
C SER A 150 -17.81 5.65 24.59
N GLY A 151 -18.38 4.55 24.09
CA GLY A 151 -19.73 4.50 23.52
C GLY A 151 -19.86 5.20 22.16
N LEU A 152 -18.75 5.41 21.46
CA LEU A 152 -18.70 6.14 20.19
C LEU A 152 -18.50 5.19 19.02
N LYS A 153 -19.13 5.53 17.89
CA LYS A 153 -18.84 4.96 16.58
C LYS A 153 -18.70 6.12 15.59
N VAL A 154 -17.54 6.20 14.94
CA VAL A 154 -17.24 7.29 14.01
C VAL A 154 -16.84 6.67 12.68
N ASP A 155 -17.81 6.52 11.77
CA ASP A 155 -17.65 5.72 10.53
C ASP A 155 -16.45 6.14 9.67
N SER A 156 -16.15 7.44 9.62
CA SER A 156 -14.98 7.95 8.88
C SER A 156 -13.64 7.56 9.53
N VAL A 157 -13.61 7.37 10.86
CA VAL A 157 -12.41 6.87 11.56
C VAL A 157 -12.32 5.36 11.40
N THR A 158 -13.44 4.63 11.47
CA THR A 158 -13.51 3.19 11.20
C THR A 158 -13.01 2.84 9.81
N THR A 159 -13.44 3.58 8.79
CA THR A 159 -12.97 3.38 7.42
C THR A 159 -11.45 3.50 7.30
N ARG A 160 -10.85 4.47 8.01
CA ARG A 160 -9.40 4.69 8.00
C ARG A 160 -8.65 3.61 8.78
N ASN A 161 -9.21 3.16 9.89
CA ASN A 161 -8.66 2.05 10.66
C ASN A 161 -8.69 0.74 9.85
N ASP A 162 -9.73 0.52 9.05
CA ASP A 162 -9.83 -0.61 8.14
C ASP A 162 -8.80 -0.52 7.00
N TYR A 163 -8.49 0.68 6.51
CA TYR A 163 -7.38 0.86 5.57
C TYR A 163 -6.03 0.51 6.18
N VAL A 164 -5.75 0.91 7.43
CA VAL A 164 -4.51 0.53 8.11
C VAL A 164 -4.40 -1.00 8.22
N LYS A 165 -5.46 -1.68 8.66
CA LYS A 165 -5.49 -3.15 8.75
C LYS A 165 -5.25 -3.79 7.38
N LEU A 166 -5.91 -3.28 6.33
CA LEU A 166 -5.70 -3.76 4.97
C LEU A 166 -4.24 -3.59 4.54
N TYR A 167 -3.63 -2.42 4.78
CA TYR A 167 -2.24 -2.16 4.39
C TYR A 167 -1.24 -2.98 5.20
N SER A 168 -1.50 -3.25 6.48
CA SER A 168 -0.70 -4.18 7.28
C SER A 168 -0.63 -5.56 6.64
N ILE A 169 -1.79 -6.13 6.30
CA ILE A 169 -1.86 -7.45 5.67
C ILE A 169 -1.23 -7.43 4.27
N VAL A 170 -1.49 -6.39 3.47
CA VAL A 170 -0.91 -6.24 2.13
C VAL A 170 0.61 -6.13 2.18
N CYS A 171 1.16 -5.32 3.09
CA CYS A 171 2.60 -5.16 3.22
C CYS A 171 3.26 -6.48 3.61
N SER A 172 2.69 -7.21 4.59
CA SER A 172 3.16 -8.53 4.99
C SER A 172 3.12 -9.53 3.82
N ALA A 173 1.98 -9.64 3.12
CA ALA A 173 1.83 -10.56 1.99
C ALA A 173 2.80 -10.30 0.83
N VAL A 174 3.16 -9.03 0.58
CA VAL A 174 4.18 -8.67 -0.41
C VAL A 174 5.58 -9.05 0.08
N MET A 175 5.88 -8.86 1.37
CA MET A 175 7.19 -9.20 1.95
C MET A 175 7.43 -10.70 1.99
N ASP A 176 6.40 -11.52 2.18
CA ASP A 176 6.49 -12.99 2.14
C ASP A 176 6.91 -13.54 0.76
N LYS A 177 7.04 -12.68 -0.26
CA LYS A 177 7.53 -13.03 -1.61
C LYS A 177 9.01 -12.70 -1.83
N ILE A 178 9.68 -12.09 -0.85
CA ILE A 178 11.09 -11.68 -0.90
C ILE A 178 11.92 -12.68 -0.12
#